data_AF-A0A9D4L0V4-F1
#
_entry.id   AF-A0A9D4L0V4-F1
#
_cell.length_a   1.000
_cell.length_b   1.000
_cell.length_c   1.000
_cell.angle_alpha   90.00
_cell.angle_beta   90.00
_cell.angle_gamma   90.00
#
_symmetry.space_group_name_H-M   'P 1'
#
loop_
_entity.id
_entity.type
_entity.pdbx_description
1 polymer ?
#
loop_
_entity_poly.entity_id
_entity_poly.type
_entity_poly.pdbx_seq_one_letter_code
_entity_poly.pdbx_strand_id
1 'polypeptide(L)'
;MWHKDLDNLVGIVDTYSDRIAAIRICCGSISILILQVYLPAANRDIGSFKSAVDQLWDICTVHTESNYILIMGDFNARFPRPDVTTHLRSRDMYVTELAKSLHLYVATDTVSCTGPPFTFYPYNDANPSRIDHVLLDERLSHTVNCCGVIPDAPLNVSRHLPVFIGLSIDIRQDETCSSQALPRVTYR
;
A
#
# COMPACT_ATOMS: atom_id res chain seq x y z
N MET A 1 8.26 -13.24 -5.34
CA MET A 1 9.02 -14.41 -4.87
C MET A 1 10.07 -13.87 -3.90
N TRP A 2 9.96 -14.15 -2.60
CA TRP A 2 10.97 -13.71 -1.62
C TRP A 2 11.97 -14.85 -1.37
N HIS A 3 13.16 -14.49 -0.86
CA HIS A 3 14.24 -15.44 -0.62
C HIS A 3 14.03 -16.17 0.71
N LYS A 4 14.24 -17.49 0.76
CA LYS A 4 14.03 -18.30 1.98
C LYS A 4 14.88 -17.82 3.17
N ASP A 5 16.02 -17.21 2.89
CA ASP A 5 16.90 -16.66 3.92
C ASP A 5 16.25 -15.50 4.72
N LEU A 6 15.12 -14.97 4.24
CA LEU A 6 14.33 -13.93 4.91
C LEU A 6 13.17 -14.48 5.73
N ASP A 7 12.93 -15.81 5.75
CA ASP A 7 11.77 -16.40 6.42
C ASP A 7 11.73 -16.06 7.93
N ASN A 8 12.89 -15.90 8.57
CA ASN A 8 12.99 -15.52 9.99
C ASN A 8 12.63 -14.06 10.27
N LEU A 9 12.56 -13.22 9.23
CA LEU A 9 12.25 -11.80 9.32
C LEU A 9 10.78 -11.51 8.97
N VAL A 10 10.08 -12.47 8.35
CA VAL A 10 8.73 -12.27 7.82
C VAL A 10 7.71 -13.04 8.66
N GLY A 11 6.73 -12.32 9.21
CA GLY A 11 5.53 -12.88 9.84
C GLY A 11 4.31 -12.67 8.96
N ILE A 12 3.44 -13.68 8.84
CA ILE A 12 2.12 -13.50 8.22
C ILE A 12 1.20 -12.81 9.22
N VAL A 13 0.43 -11.83 8.77
CA VAL A 13 -0.60 -11.17 9.58
C VAL A 13 -1.96 -11.53 9.00
N ASP A 14 -2.76 -12.25 9.77
CA ASP A 14 -4.10 -12.65 9.36
C ASP A 14 -4.99 -11.40 9.21
N THR A 15 -5.63 -11.28 8.06
CA THR A 15 -6.62 -10.24 7.76
C THR A 15 -7.99 -10.90 7.60
N TYR A 16 -9.05 -10.16 7.94
CA TYR A 16 -10.43 -10.61 7.75
C TYR A 16 -11.04 -10.10 6.42
N SER A 17 -10.18 -9.65 5.49
CA SER A 17 -10.57 -9.06 4.21
C SER A 17 -10.09 -9.91 3.04
N ASP A 18 -10.94 -10.09 2.02
CA ASP A 18 -10.56 -10.71 0.74
C ASP A 18 -9.78 -9.74 -0.19
N ARG A 19 -9.61 -8.48 0.23
CA ARG A 19 -8.98 -7.40 -0.55
C ARG A 19 -7.67 -6.91 0.04
N ILE A 20 -7.29 -7.40 1.21
CA ILE A 20 -6.12 -6.93 1.95
C ILE A 20 -5.32 -8.14 2.39
N ALA A 21 -4.08 -8.22 1.95
CA ALA A 21 -3.11 -9.19 2.46
C ALA A 21 -2.05 -8.44 3.29
N ALA A 22 -1.62 -9.01 4.41
CA ALA A 22 -0.66 -8.37 5.28
C ALA A 22 0.49 -9.30 5.67
N ILE A 23 1.69 -8.75 5.67
CA ILE A 23 2.88 -9.37 6.24
C ILE A 23 3.58 -8.36 7.14
N ARG A 24 4.27 -8.85 8.15
CA ARG A 24 5.16 -8.07 9.01
C ARG A 24 6.59 -8.41 8.66
N ILE A 25 7.44 -7.40 8.48
CA ILE A 25 8.88 -7.55 8.39
C ILE A 25 9.52 -6.98 9.64
N CYS A 26 10.24 -7.84 10.38
CA CYS A 26 11.00 -7.49 11.56
C CYS A 26 12.49 -7.34 11.18
N CYS A 27 13.05 -6.15 11.33
CA CYS A 27 14.45 -5.81 11.08
C CYS A 27 15.06 -5.19 12.34
N GLY A 28 15.48 -6.02 13.30
CA GLY A 28 15.96 -5.55 14.59
C GLY A 28 14.86 -4.89 15.40
N SER A 29 15.10 -3.67 15.87
CA SER A 29 14.11 -2.86 16.57
C SER A 29 13.03 -2.24 15.65
N ILE A 30 13.14 -2.43 14.33
CA ILE A 30 12.19 -1.89 13.36
C ILE A 30 11.23 -3.00 12.95
N SER A 31 9.93 -2.76 13.11
CA SER A 31 8.88 -3.64 12.60
C SER A 31 8.04 -2.88 11.58
N ILE A 32 7.85 -3.45 10.39
CA ILE A 32 7.09 -2.83 9.30
C ILE A 32 5.93 -3.77 8.94
N LEU A 33 4.70 -3.29 9.07
CA LEU A 33 3.52 -3.94 8.54
C LEU A 33 3.34 -3.52 7.08
N ILE A 34 3.49 -4.47 6.18
CA ILE A 34 3.25 -4.31 4.75
C ILE A 34 1.85 -4.83 4.43
N LEU A 35 1.00 -3.96 3.91
CA LEU A 35 -0.35 -4.26 3.46
C LEU A 35 -0.41 -4.15 1.94
N GLN A 36 -0.77 -5.24 1.28
CA GLN A 36 -1.15 -5.22 -0.12
C GLN A 36 -2.67 -5.03 -0.21
N VAL A 37 -3.13 -4.08 -1.02
CA VAL A 37 -4.54 -3.78 -1.21
C VAL A 37 -5.00 -3.93 -2.66
N TYR A 38 -6.21 -4.40 -2.85
CA TYR A 38 -6.93 -4.37 -4.12
C TYR A 38 -8.36 -3.86 -3.88
N LEU A 39 -8.54 -2.53 -3.84
CA LEU A 39 -9.79 -1.91 -3.46
C LEU A 39 -10.84 -1.99 -4.60
N PRO A 40 -12.14 -2.13 -4.30
CA PRO A 40 -13.20 -2.29 -5.32
C PRO A 40 -13.17 -1.22 -6.41
N ALA A 41 -13.32 -1.56 -7.69
CA ALA A 41 -13.29 -0.62 -8.82
C ALA A 41 -14.54 0.29 -8.93
N ALA A 42 -14.48 1.34 -9.77
CA ALA A 42 -15.51 2.40 -9.82
C ALA A 42 -16.87 1.95 -10.39
N ASN A 43 -16.89 0.81 -11.06
CA ASN A 43 -18.11 0.13 -11.51
C ASN A 43 -18.79 -0.69 -10.40
N ARG A 44 -18.21 -0.75 -9.20
CA ARG A 44 -18.82 -1.30 -7.98
C ARG A 44 -19.46 -0.17 -7.16
N ASP A 45 -20.34 -0.55 -6.25
CA ASP A 45 -20.98 0.42 -5.37
C ASP A 45 -19.94 1.08 -4.43
N ILE A 46 -20.19 2.35 -4.10
CA ILE A 46 -19.34 3.13 -3.21
C ILE A 46 -19.29 2.58 -1.79
N GLY A 47 -20.33 1.84 -1.35
CA GLY A 47 -20.42 1.24 -0.03
C GLY A 47 -19.38 0.13 0.15
N SER A 48 -19.26 -0.77 -0.81
CA SER A 48 -18.22 -1.82 -0.83
C SER A 48 -16.82 -1.22 -0.81
N PHE A 49 -16.60 -0.12 -1.54
CA PHE A 49 -15.33 0.59 -1.49
C PHE A 49 -15.02 1.16 -0.10
N LYS A 50 -15.98 1.88 0.49
CA LYS A 50 -15.82 2.44 1.84
C LYS A 50 -15.58 1.34 2.87
N SER A 51 -16.36 0.27 2.83
CA SER A 51 -16.20 -0.87 3.72
C SER A 51 -14.80 -1.48 3.63
N ALA A 52 -14.23 -1.64 2.44
CA ALA A 52 -12.85 -2.12 2.29
C ALA A 52 -11.81 -1.13 2.86
N VAL A 53 -12.04 0.18 2.72
CA VAL A 53 -11.19 1.22 3.31
C VAL A 53 -11.30 1.25 4.84
N ASP A 54 -12.50 1.02 5.40
CA ASP A 54 -12.73 0.92 6.85
C ASP A 54 -12.02 -0.32 7.42
N GLN A 55 -12.05 -1.46 6.71
CA GLN A 55 -11.26 -2.64 7.10
C GLN A 55 -9.75 -2.35 7.10
N LEU A 56 -9.26 -1.62 6.09
CA LEU A 56 -7.86 -1.21 6.04
C LEU A 56 -7.50 -0.30 7.22
N TRP A 57 -8.38 0.64 7.57
CA TRP A 57 -8.23 1.50 8.72
C TRP A 57 -8.14 0.70 10.03
N ASP A 58 -9.07 -0.23 10.26
CA ASP A 58 -9.11 -1.07 11.45
C ASP A 58 -7.80 -1.88 11.59
N ILE A 59 -7.33 -2.51 10.50
CA ILE A 59 -6.07 -3.27 10.52
C ILE A 59 -4.89 -2.35 10.84
N CYS A 60 -4.81 -1.18 10.20
CA CYS A 60 -3.74 -0.23 10.48
C CYS A 60 -3.76 0.21 11.95
N THR A 61 -4.91 0.65 12.47
CA THR A 61 -5.01 1.15 13.85
C THR A 61 -4.66 0.12 14.91
N VAL A 62 -5.03 -1.15 14.71
CA VAL A 62 -4.64 -2.26 15.61
C VAL A 62 -3.12 -2.49 15.63
N HIS A 63 -2.40 -2.09 14.58
CA HIS A 63 -0.97 -2.39 14.43
C HIS A 63 -0.03 -1.17 14.46
N THR A 64 -0.54 0.06 14.36
CA THR A 64 0.26 1.30 14.28
C THR A 64 1.14 1.56 15.50
N GLU A 65 0.74 1.12 16.71
CA GLU A 65 1.54 1.38 17.92
C GLU A 65 2.90 0.67 17.94
N SER A 66 2.99 -0.51 17.30
CA SER A 66 4.20 -1.35 17.33
C SER A 66 4.88 -1.49 15.97
N ASN A 67 4.32 -0.91 14.92
CA ASN A 67 4.80 -1.09 13.55
C ASN A 67 4.77 0.22 12.78
N TYR A 68 5.74 0.40 11.89
CA TYR A 68 5.59 1.31 10.77
C TYR A 68 4.67 0.67 9.74
N ILE A 69 3.85 1.50 9.08
CA ILE A 69 2.91 1.05 8.07
C ILE A 69 3.47 1.29 6.67
N LEU A 70 3.33 0.30 5.78
CA LEU A 70 3.53 0.43 4.34
C LEU A 70 2.33 -0.20 3.64
N ILE A 71 1.60 0.58 2.86
CA ILE A 71 0.43 0.13 2.09
C ILE A 71 0.75 0.26 0.61
N MET A 72 0.52 -0.80 -0.16
CA MET A 72 0.75 -0.79 -1.61
C MET A 72 -0.33 -1.54 -2.37
N GLY A 73 -0.60 -1.13 -3.60
CA GLY A 73 -1.48 -1.87 -4.51
C GLY A 73 -2.44 -0.98 -5.27
N ASP A 74 -3.53 -1.55 -5.75
CA ASP A 74 -4.55 -0.86 -6.54
C ASP A 74 -5.62 -0.31 -5.61
N PHE A 75 -5.66 1.02 -5.47
CA PHE A 75 -6.65 1.71 -4.66
C PHE A 75 -7.93 2.00 -5.44
N ASN A 76 -7.93 1.87 -6.78
CA ASN A 76 -8.99 2.32 -7.67
C ASN A 76 -9.46 3.78 -7.38
N ALA A 77 -8.58 4.57 -6.76
CA ALA A 77 -8.79 5.92 -6.28
C ALA A 77 -7.50 6.71 -6.47
N ARG A 78 -7.61 8.04 -6.51
CA ARG A 78 -6.49 8.96 -6.74
C ARG A 78 -6.20 9.72 -5.47
N PHE A 79 -4.95 10.08 -5.25
CA PHE A 79 -4.57 11.08 -4.25
C PHE A 79 -4.38 12.46 -4.90
N PRO A 80 -4.58 13.55 -4.15
CA PRO A 80 -4.36 14.90 -4.65
C PRO A 80 -2.87 15.12 -4.89
N ARG A 81 -2.53 15.61 -6.09
CA ARG A 81 -1.16 16.02 -6.40
C ARG A 81 -1.01 17.54 -6.25
N PRO A 82 0.06 18.04 -5.63
CA PRO A 82 0.24 19.48 -5.41
C PRO A 82 0.23 20.32 -6.69
N ASP A 83 0.62 19.74 -7.81
CA ASP A 83 0.80 20.37 -9.12
C ASP A 83 -0.37 20.15 -10.09
N VAL A 84 -1.42 19.40 -9.69
CA VAL A 84 -2.55 19.09 -10.57
C VAL A 84 -3.88 19.43 -9.90
N THR A 85 -4.58 20.41 -10.46
CA THR A 85 -5.97 20.71 -10.08
C THR A 85 -6.89 19.60 -10.61
N THR A 86 -7.17 18.59 -9.78
CA THR A 86 -8.11 17.51 -10.13
C THR A 86 -9.40 17.61 -9.34
N HIS A 87 -10.54 17.47 -10.01
CA HIS A 87 -11.80 17.19 -9.32
C HIS A 87 -11.72 15.84 -8.61
N LEU A 88 -11.71 15.85 -7.28
CA LEU A 88 -11.69 14.65 -6.46
C LEU A 88 -13.07 14.00 -6.44
N ARG A 89 -13.14 12.71 -6.75
CA ARG A 89 -14.35 11.90 -6.60
C ARG A 89 -14.55 11.57 -5.12
N SER A 90 -15.75 11.12 -4.75
CA SER A 90 -16.04 10.67 -3.37
C SER A 90 -15.07 9.61 -2.86
N ARG A 91 -14.58 8.75 -3.76
CA ARG A 91 -13.58 7.72 -3.45
C ARG A 91 -12.21 8.29 -3.13
N ASP A 92 -11.77 9.23 -3.97
CA ASP A 92 -10.49 9.90 -3.85
C ASP A 92 -10.43 10.65 -2.50
N MET A 93 -11.52 11.35 -2.14
CA MET A 93 -11.66 12.00 -0.84
C MET A 93 -11.59 11.00 0.33
N TYR A 94 -12.23 9.83 0.22
CA TYR A 94 -12.28 8.85 1.32
C TYR A 94 -10.91 8.24 1.63
N VAL A 95 -10.16 7.81 0.59
CA VAL A 95 -8.80 7.28 0.82
C VAL A 95 -7.82 8.37 1.23
N THR A 96 -8.02 9.60 0.75
CA THR A 96 -7.21 10.75 1.17
C THR A 96 -7.41 11.03 2.66
N GLU A 97 -8.64 10.92 3.17
CA GLU A 97 -8.91 11.08 4.59
C GLU A 97 -8.22 9.99 5.41
N LEU A 98 -8.32 8.72 5.00
CA LEU A 98 -7.59 7.62 5.64
C LEU A 98 -6.07 7.91 5.71
N ALA A 99 -5.46 8.32 4.59
CA ALA A 99 -4.04 8.61 4.56
C ALA A 99 -3.66 9.77 5.50
N LYS A 100 -4.48 10.82 5.56
CA LYS A 100 -4.26 11.95 6.45
C LYS A 100 -4.35 11.56 7.92
N SER A 101 -5.41 10.84 8.31
CA SER A 101 -5.61 10.52 9.72
C SER A 101 -4.61 9.49 10.24
N LEU A 102 -4.08 8.63 9.38
CA LEU A 102 -3.02 7.68 9.70
C LEU A 102 -1.61 8.26 9.51
N HIS A 103 -1.47 9.57 9.21
CA HIS A 103 -0.19 10.23 8.95
C HIS A 103 0.67 9.48 7.92
N LEU A 104 0.06 9.15 6.77
CA LEU A 104 0.72 8.43 5.69
C LEU A 104 1.24 9.39 4.62
N TYR A 105 2.51 9.19 4.26
CA TYR A 105 3.17 9.78 3.11
C TYR A 105 2.87 8.98 1.83
N VAL A 106 2.27 9.63 0.83
CA VAL A 106 1.94 9.03 -0.47
C VAL A 106 3.13 9.13 -1.42
N ALA A 107 4.01 8.12 -1.42
CA ALA A 107 5.26 8.14 -2.18
C ALA A 107 5.06 8.35 -3.68
N THR A 108 4.02 7.73 -4.24
CA THR A 108 3.76 7.77 -5.69
C THR A 108 3.37 9.14 -6.21
N ASP A 109 2.89 10.04 -5.35
CA ASP A 109 2.36 11.34 -5.75
C ASP A 109 3.31 12.49 -5.45
N THR A 110 4.56 12.17 -5.11
CA THR A 110 5.63 13.15 -4.93
C THR A 110 6.39 13.38 -6.22
N VAL A 111 7.01 14.57 -6.32
CA VAL A 111 7.83 14.96 -7.48
C VAL A 111 9.09 14.09 -7.66
N SER A 112 9.51 13.37 -6.62
CA SER A 112 10.65 12.45 -6.67
C SER A 112 10.29 11.09 -7.25
N CYS A 113 9.00 10.75 -7.38
CA CYS A 113 8.58 9.52 -8.01
C CYS A 113 8.59 9.64 -9.54
N THR A 114 9.45 8.84 -10.19
CA THR A 114 9.77 8.97 -11.62
C THR A 114 8.91 8.06 -12.52
N GLY A 115 9.03 8.23 -13.84
CA GLY A 115 8.32 7.40 -14.83
C GLY A 115 6.95 7.97 -15.23
N PRO A 116 6.08 7.15 -15.86
CA PRO A 116 4.78 7.60 -16.34
C PRO A 116 3.88 8.25 -15.26
N PRO A 117 3.08 9.28 -15.61
CA PRO A 117 2.21 9.98 -14.66
C PRO A 117 0.93 9.20 -14.30
N PHE A 118 0.76 7.99 -14.83
CA PHE A 118 -0.38 7.09 -14.69
C PHE A 118 0.12 5.66 -14.43
N THR A 119 -0.76 4.82 -13.88
CA THR A 119 -0.47 3.40 -13.62
C THR A 119 -1.49 2.48 -14.27
N PHE A 120 -2.58 2.99 -14.86
CA PHE A 120 -3.65 2.19 -15.42
C PHE A 120 -4.15 2.74 -16.76
N TYR A 121 -4.31 1.84 -17.74
CA TYR A 121 -4.93 2.08 -19.04
C TYR A 121 -6.34 1.47 -19.10
N PRO A 122 -7.41 2.28 -19.20
CA PRO A 122 -8.76 1.75 -19.25
C PRO A 122 -9.07 1.10 -20.61
N TYR A 123 -10.06 0.19 -20.64
CA TYR A 123 -10.47 -0.56 -21.84
C TYR A 123 -11.28 0.27 -22.85
N ASN A 124 -11.81 1.42 -22.43
CA ASN A 124 -12.81 2.20 -23.17
C ASN A 124 -12.23 3.50 -23.77
N ASP A 125 -10.93 3.51 -24.10
CA ASP A 125 -10.19 4.68 -24.60
C ASP A 125 -10.27 5.93 -23.69
N ALA A 126 -10.71 5.78 -22.44
CA ALA A 126 -10.68 6.86 -21.48
C ALA A 126 -9.23 7.22 -21.12
N ASN A 127 -9.06 8.40 -20.53
CA ASN A 127 -7.72 8.87 -20.15
C ASN A 127 -7.08 7.91 -19.13
N PRO A 128 -5.78 7.57 -19.31
CA PRO A 128 -5.02 6.84 -18.32
C PRO A 128 -5.08 7.49 -16.94
N SER A 129 -5.03 6.69 -15.89
CA SER A 129 -5.13 7.17 -14.51
C SER A 129 -4.07 6.56 -13.61
N ARG A 130 -3.71 7.28 -12.55
CA ARG A 130 -2.89 6.76 -11.46
C ARG A 130 -3.82 6.30 -10.36
N ILE A 131 -3.86 4.99 -10.13
CA ILE A 131 -4.70 4.34 -9.10
C ILE A 131 -3.94 3.30 -8.30
N ASP A 132 -2.73 2.96 -8.74
CA ASP A 132 -1.81 2.11 -8.01
C ASP A 132 -0.88 3.00 -7.21
N HIS A 133 -0.89 2.83 -5.90
CA HIS A 133 -0.23 3.73 -4.97
C HIS A 133 0.62 2.96 -3.97
N VAL A 134 1.65 3.65 -3.46
CA VAL A 134 2.45 3.23 -2.32
C VAL A 134 2.37 4.34 -1.29
N LEU A 135 1.85 4.00 -0.12
CA LEU A 135 1.74 4.84 1.06
C LEU A 135 2.67 4.26 2.13
N LEU A 136 3.35 5.12 2.86
CA LEU A 136 4.14 4.71 4.01
C LEU A 136 3.88 5.64 5.18
N ASP A 137 4.10 5.13 6.38
CA ASP A 137 4.18 5.94 7.58
C ASP A 137 5.08 7.15 7.37
N GLU A 138 4.61 8.36 7.68
CA GLU A 138 5.36 9.59 7.49
C GLU A 138 6.73 9.53 8.19
N ARG A 139 6.84 8.79 9.30
CA ARG A 139 8.11 8.55 10.01
C ARG A 139 9.15 7.84 9.14
N LEU A 140 8.74 7.06 8.13
CA LEU A 140 9.62 6.39 7.17
C LEU A 140 9.89 7.22 5.90
N SER A 141 9.28 8.39 5.74
CA SER A 141 9.39 9.19 4.50
C SER A 141 10.83 9.51 4.08
N HIS A 142 11.70 9.77 5.06
CA HIS A 142 13.13 10.06 4.84
C HIS A 142 13.95 8.85 4.37
N THR A 143 13.42 7.62 4.51
CA THR A 143 14.09 6.39 4.09
C THR A 143 13.87 6.08 2.60
N VAL A 144 12.98 6.82 1.92
CA VAL A 144 12.66 6.59 0.50
C VAL A 144 13.82 7.06 -0.38
N ASN A 145 14.57 6.10 -0.93
CA ASN A 145 15.68 6.38 -1.84
C ASN A 145 15.20 6.62 -3.28
N CYS A 146 14.21 5.83 -3.70
CA CYS A 146 13.69 5.89 -5.06
C CYS A 146 12.22 5.47 -5.09
N CYS A 147 11.49 6.03 -6.05
CA CYS A 147 10.12 5.66 -6.39
C CYS A 147 9.98 5.79 -7.90
N GLY A 148 9.22 4.89 -8.51
CA GLY A 148 8.85 5.08 -9.91
C GLY A 148 7.77 4.14 -10.41
N VAL A 149 7.19 4.54 -11.53
CA VAL A 149 6.33 3.70 -12.36
C VAL A 149 7.21 3.08 -13.45
N ILE A 150 7.20 1.76 -13.55
CA ILE A 150 7.95 1.05 -14.60
C ILE A 150 7.17 1.21 -15.91
N PRO A 151 7.79 1.76 -16.98
CA PRO A 151 7.14 1.91 -18.27
C PRO A 151 6.68 0.56 -18.84
N ASP A 152 5.67 0.62 -19.70
CA ASP A 152 5.16 -0.57 -20.36
C ASP A 152 6.26 -1.29 -21.16
N ALA A 153 6.23 -2.62 -21.14
CA ALA A 153 7.18 -3.47 -21.84
C ALA A 153 6.44 -4.54 -22.64
N PRO A 154 7.00 -5.06 -23.75
CA PRO A 154 6.27 -5.98 -24.66
C PRO A 154 5.69 -7.25 -24.01
N LEU A 155 6.16 -7.64 -22.82
CA LEU A 155 5.68 -8.81 -22.07
C LEU A 155 4.71 -8.46 -20.94
N ASN A 156 4.37 -7.18 -20.76
CA ASN A 156 3.35 -6.78 -19.81
C ASN A 156 1.97 -7.12 -20.38
N VAL A 157 1.31 -8.09 -19.77
CA VAL A 157 -0.05 -8.52 -20.15
C VAL A 157 -1.13 -7.79 -19.34
N SER A 158 -0.73 -6.90 -18.42
CA SER A 158 -1.63 -6.12 -17.60
C SER A 158 -1.87 -4.72 -18.18
N ARG A 159 -3.06 -4.18 -17.96
CA ARG A 159 -3.35 -2.76 -18.18
C ARG A 159 -2.80 -1.85 -17.06
N HIS A 160 -2.26 -2.46 -16.01
CA HIS A 160 -1.56 -1.76 -14.95
C HIS A 160 -0.05 -1.75 -15.22
N LEU A 161 0.58 -0.62 -14.92
CA LEU A 161 2.02 -0.46 -14.88
C LEU A 161 2.51 -0.73 -13.44
N PRO A 162 3.59 -1.52 -13.27
CA PRO A 162 4.15 -1.76 -11.95
C PRO A 162 4.67 -0.46 -11.31
N VAL A 163 4.44 -0.33 -10.01
CA VAL A 163 5.06 0.69 -9.17
C VAL A 163 6.15 0.05 -8.33
N PHE A 164 7.29 0.72 -8.18
CA PHE A 164 8.34 0.30 -7.26
C PHE A 164 8.70 1.43 -6.29
N ILE A 165 9.16 1.03 -5.11
CA ILE A 165 9.77 1.89 -4.10
C ILE A 165 11.03 1.22 -3.57
N GLY A 166 12.06 2.00 -3.28
CA GLY A 166 13.26 1.56 -2.59
C GLY A 166 13.41 2.30 -1.28
N LEU A 167 13.57 1.55 -0.19
CA LEU A 167 13.77 2.07 1.17
C LEU A 167 15.18 1.74 1.66
N SER A 168 15.88 2.71 2.26
CA SER A 168 17.12 2.50 3.02
C SER A 168 16.77 2.33 4.49
N ILE A 169 16.84 1.10 4.98
CA ILE A 169 16.52 0.77 6.37
C ILE A 169 17.72 0.07 6.99
N ASP A 170 18.21 0.60 8.11
CA ASP A 170 19.29 -0.01 8.88
C ASP A 170 18.78 -1.28 9.57
N ILE A 171 19.14 -2.43 9.00
CA ILE A 171 18.82 -3.74 9.58
C ILE A 171 19.89 -4.06 10.62
N ARG A 172 19.53 -3.95 11.91
CA ARG A 172 20.32 -4.57 12.98
C ARG A 172 19.78 -5.98 13.18
N GLN A 173 20.61 -7.01 12.99
CA GLN A 173 20.23 -8.39 13.27
C GLN A 173 20.27 -8.64 14.79
N ASP A 174 19.35 -8.02 15.53
CA ASP A 174 19.14 -8.35 16.93
C ASP A 174 17.64 -8.56 17.13
N GLU A 175 17.27 -9.82 17.43
CA GLU A 175 15.93 -10.34 17.74
C GLU A 175 15.11 -10.90 16.56
N THR A 176 14.72 -12.17 16.73
CA THR A 176 13.77 -12.90 15.89
C THR A 176 12.39 -12.27 15.99
N CYS A 177 11.66 -12.20 14.88
CA CYS A 177 10.24 -11.83 14.89
C CYS A 177 9.51 -12.82 15.81
N SER A 178 9.12 -12.38 17.02
CA SER A 178 8.27 -13.17 17.89
C SER A 178 6.98 -13.41 17.13
N SER A 179 6.81 -14.63 16.63
CA SER A 179 5.54 -15.09 16.08
C SER A 179 4.55 -15.15 17.23
N GLN A 180 3.98 -14.01 17.61
CA GLN A 180 2.73 -14.03 18.36
C GLN A 180 1.70 -14.59 17.39
N ALA A 181 1.51 -15.91 17.45
CA ALA A 181 0.33 -16.56 16.93
C ALA A 181 -0.85 -15.84 17.59
N LEU A 182 -1.56 -15.02 16.81
CA LEU A 182 -2.85 -14.53 17.25
C LEU A 182 -3.74 -15.74 17.56
N PRO A 183 -4.60 -15.67 18.59
CA PRO A 183 -5.44 -16.80 18.95
C PRO A 183 -6.27 -17.21 17.74
N ARG A 184 -6.16 -18.48 17.34
CA ARG A 184 -7.01 -19.08 16.30
C ARG A 184 -8.47 -18.79 16.67
N VAL A 185 -9.12 -17.91 15.93
CA VAL A 185 -10.56 -17.75 16.00
C VAL A 185 -11.16 -18.99 15.35
N THR A 186 -11.50 -19.98 16.17
CA THR A 186 -12.32 -21.11 15.75
C THR A 186 -13.75 -20.61 15.56
N TYR A 187 -14.20 -20.54 14.31
CA TYR A 187 -15.62 -20.42 14.00
C TYR A 187 -16.31 -21.74 14.38
N ARG A 188 -17.42 -21.63 15.13
CA ARG A 188 -18.38 -22.71 15.34
C ARG A 188 -19.36 -22.76 14.20
#